data_AF-A0A7S1QIL9-F1
#
_entry.id   AF-A0A7S1QIL9-F1
#
_cell.length_a   1.000
_cell.length_b   1.000
_cell.length_c   1.000
_cell.angle_alpha   90.00
_cell.angle_beta   90.00
_cell.angle_gamma   90.00
#
_symmetry.space_group_name_H-M   'P 1'
#
loop_
_entity.id
_entity.type
_entity.pdbx_description
1 polymer ?
#
loop_
_entity_poly.entity_id
_entity_poly.type
_entity_poly.pdbx_seq_one_letter_code
_entity_poly.pdbx_strand_id
1 'polypeptide(L)'
;VEAPADIGAWRRRELRRIAAFAGPALSVPLADPLMTLIDTVCVGRVSDSLQLAAMGPNTVIFNFVNYGFTFMGIATLNVIAQELAAGRRTGAARALSNAVALALL
;
A
#
# COMPACT_ATOMS: atom_id res chain seq x y z
N VAL A 1 23.01 34.23 15.06
CA VAL A 1 22.12 33.20 14.48
C VAL A 1 21.17 33.93 13.56
N GLU A 2 21.58 34.11 12.30
CA GLU A 2 20.77 34.82 11.30
C GLU A 2 19.48 34.07 11.00
N ALA A 3 18.35 34.77 11.16
CA ALA A 3 17.05 34.28 10.73
C ALA A 3 17.05 34.17 9.18
N PRO A 4 16.67 33.02 8.60
CA PRO A 4 16.74 32.85 7.16
C PRO A 4 15.74 33.79 6.45
N ALA A 5 16.26 34.50 5.46
CA ALA A 5 15.47 35.28 4.51
C ALA A 5 14.44 34.38 3.80
N ASP A 6 13.17 34.79 3.83
CA ASP A 6 12.00 34.15 3.22
C ASP A 6 11.65 32.73 3.74
N ILE A 7 11.00 32.70 4.92
CA ILE A 7 10.34 31.53 5.51
C ILE A 7 9.31 30.88 4.53
N GLY A 8 8.71 31.68 3.64
CA GLY A 8 7.72 31.21 2.67
C GLY A 8 8.33 30.38 1.52
N ALA A 9 9.48 30.78 1.00
CA ALA A 9 10.21 30.01 -0.02
C ALA A 9 10.78 28.72 0.55
N TRP A 10 11.31 28.75 1.77
CA TRP A 10 11.75 27.53 2.47
C TRP A 10 10.58 26.54 2.64
N ARG A 11 9.42 27.03 3.12
CA ARG A 11 8.22 26.19 3.31
C ARG A 11 7.71 25.59 1.99
N ARG A 12 7.70 26.36 0.89
CA ARG A 12 7.29 25.85 -0.44
C ARG A 12 8.24 24.77 -0.97
N ARG A 13 9.54 24.93 -0.78
CA ARG A 13 10.55 23.96 -1.22
C ARG A 13 10.43 22.66 -0.43
N GLU A 14 10.19 22.76 0.88
CA GLU A 14 10.04 21.59 1.73
C GLU A 14 8.72 20.85 1.49
N LEU A 15 7.60 21.57 1.32
CA LEU A 15 6.32 20.98 0.91
C LEU A 15 6.41 20.24 -0.42
N ARG A 16 7.19 20.75 -1.39
CA ARG A 16 7.43 20.06 -2.66
C ARG A 16 8.25 18.77 -2.49
N ARG A 17 9.26 18.78 -1.62
CA ARG A 17 10.04 17.57 -1.30
C ARG A 17 9.20 16.53 -0.60
N ILE A 18 8.42 16.96 0.38
CA ILE A 18 7.48 16.09 1.10
C ILE A 18 6.46 15.53 0.11
N ALA A 19 5.82 16.34 -0.73
CA ALA A 19 4.85 15.88 -1.71
C ALA A 19 5.45 14.92 -2.76
N ALA A 20 6.71 15.13 -3.19
CA ALA A 20 7.39 14.26 -4.13
C ALA A 20 7.68 12.85 -3.56
N PHE A 21 7.87 12.75 -2.24
CA PHE A 21 8.05 11.47 -1.55
C PHE A 21 6.72 10.87 -1.07
N ALA A 22 5.87 11.70 -0.49
CA ALA A 22 4.57 11.33 0.05
C ALA A 22 3.57 10.95 -1.05
N GLY A 23 3.67 11.53 -2.25
CA GLY A 23 2.78 11.18 -3.37
C GLY A 23 2.80 9.68 -3.68
N PRO A 24 3.96 9.10 -4.03
CA PRO A 24 4.10 7.65 -4.24
C PRO A 24 3.86 6.82 -2.97
N ALA A 25 4.28 7.32 -1.80
CA ALA A 25 4.11 6.60 -0.55
C ALA A 25 2.63 6.51 -0.10
N LEU A 26 1.83 7.53 -0.39
CA LEU A 26 0.40 7.59 -0.08
C LEU A 26 -0.45 6.96 -1.18
N SER A 27 0.03 6.90 -2.43
CA SER A 27 -0.75 6.28 -3.51
C SER A 27 -0.99 4.78 -3.31
N VAL A 28 -0.06 4.07 -2.66
CA VAL A 28 -0.18 2.64 -2.37
C VAL A 28 -1.34 2.36 -1.38
N PRO A 29 -1.36 2.93 -0.15
CA PRO A 29 -2.47 2.72 0.78
C PRO A 29 -3.78 3.41 0.36
N LEU A 30 -3.73 4.40 -0.55
CA LEU A 30 -4.93 5.02 -1.11
C LEU A 30 -5.60 4.14 -2.18
N ALA A 31 -4.86 3.21 -2.81
CA ALA A 31 -5.41 2.32 -3.81
C ALA A 31 -6.44 1.34 -3.21
N ASP A 32 -6.21 0.83 -2.00
CA ASP A 32 -7.11 -0.11 -1.32
C ASP A 32 -8.55 0.42 -1.13
N PRO A 33 -8.76 1.61 -0.52
CA PRO A 33 -10.11 2.18 -0.38
C PRO A 33 -10.69 2.62 -1.72
N LEU A 34 -9.85 3.02 -2.69
CA LEU A 34 -10.31 3.49 -4.00
C LEU A 34 -10.79 2.32 -4.87
N MET A 35 -10.11 1.17 -4.82
CA MET A 35 -10.54 -0.09 -5.43
C MET A 35 -11.86 -0.57 -4.80
N THR A 36 -11.94 -0.60 -3.47
CA THR A 36 -13.17 -0.98 -2.74
C THR A 36 -14.34 -0.03 -3.06
N LEU A 37 -14.08 1.28 -3.19
CA LEU A 37 -15.09 2.28 -3.54
C LEU A 37 -15.60 2.08 -4.97
N ILE A 38 -14.72 1.74 -5.91
CA ILE A 38 -15.09 1.44 -7.30
C ILE A 38 -15.94 0.18 -7.36
N ASP A 39 -15.54 -0.90 -6.68
CA ASP A 39 -16.31 -2.15 -6.61
C ASP A 39 -17.71 -1.89 -6.01
N THR A 40 -17.78 -1.06 -4.96
CA THR A 40 -19.04 -0.65 -4.33
C THR A 40 -19.92 0.19 -5.26
N VAL A 41 -19.35 1.14 -6.01
CA VAL A 41 -20.10 2.00 -6.96
C VAL A 41 -20.58 1.22 -8.19
N CYS A 42 -19.79 0.29 -8.69
CA CYS A 42 -20.16 -0.58 -9.80
C CYS A 42 -21.25 -1.57 -9.39
N VAL A 43 -21.11 -2.27 -8.28
CA VAL A 43 -22.15 -3.17 -7.74
C VAL A 43 -23.41 -2.38 -7.36
N GLY A 44 -23.25 -1.19 -6.79
CA GLY A 44 -24.36 -0.31 -6.42
C GLY A 44 -25.18 0.25 -7.59
N ARG A 45 -24.64 0.22 -8.82
CA ARG A 45 -25.38 0.62 -10.03
C ARG A 45 -26.13 -0.53 -10.72
N VAL A 46 -25.84 -1.79 -10.34
CA VAL A 46 -26.37 -2.98 -11.03
C VAL A 46 -27.39 -3.75 -10.16
N SER A 47 -27.53 -3.41 -8.87
CA SER A 47 -28.25 -4.27 -7.90
C SER A 47 -29.16 -3.53 -6.91
N ASP A 48 -30.28 -4.19 -6.55
CA ASP A 48 -31.23 -3.79 -5.49
C ASP A 48 -30.58 -3.66 -4.09
N SER A 49 -31.19 -2.84 -3.20
CA SER A 49 -30.69 -2.46 -1.86
C SER A 49 -30.20 -3.59 -0.95
N LEU A 50 -30.65 -4.84 -1.17
CA LEU A 50 -30.24 -6.01 -0.39
C LEU A 50 -28.78 -6.44 -0.67
N GLN A 51 -28.30 -6.30 -1.91
CA GLN A 51 -26.92 -6.70 -2.27
C GLN A 51 -25.88 -5.67 -1.81
N LEU A 52 -26.27 -4.40 -1.71
CA LEU A 52 -25.43 -3.34 -1.12
C LEU A 52 -25.22 -3.54 0.39
N ALA A 53 -26.26 -3.97 1.12
CA ALA A 53 -26.14 -4.28 2.54
C ALA A 53 -25.23 -5.50 2.82
N ALA A 54 -25.14 -6.44 1.88
CA ALA A 54 -24.29 -7.63 1.98
C ALA A 54 -22.79 -7.36 1.73
N MET A 55 -22.42 -6.23 1.09
CA MET A 55 -21.00 -5.88 0.87
C MET A 55 -20.26 -5.55 2.18
N GLY A 56 -20.95 -5.03 3.19
CA GLY A 56 -20.38 -4.76 4.51
C GLY A 56 -19.78 -6.03 5.15
N PRO A 57 -20.56 -7.08 5.40
CA PRO A 57 -20.05 -8.33 5.97
C PRO A 57 -19.00 -9.02 5.08
N ASN A 58 -19.16 -8.98 3.75
CA ASN A 58 -18.15 -9.53 2.82
C ASN A 58 -16.79 -8.83 2.98
N THR A 59 -16.79 -7.50 3.05
CA THR A 59 -15.56 -6.70 3.22
C THR A 59 -14.89 -6.99 4.55
N VAL A 60 -15.66 -7.16 5.63
CA VAL A 60 -15.11 -7.48 6.95
C VAL A 60 -14.42 -8.85 6.95
N ILE A 61 -15.05 -9.87 6.36
CA ILE A 61 -14.45 -11.21 6.27
C ILE A 61 -13.18 -11.18 5.42
N PHE A 62 -13.24 -10.53 4.25
CA PHE A 62 -12.09 -10.41 3.37
C PHE A 62 -10.93 -9.67 4.04
N ASN A 63 -11.20 -8.55 4.72
CA ASN A 63 -10.19 -7.82 5.49
C ASN A 63 -9.60 -8.67 6.61
N PHE A 64 -10.41 -9.48 7.28
CA PHE A 64 -9.95 -10.35 8.36
C PHE A 64 -8.98 -11.42 7.84
N VAL A 65 -9.31 -12.05 6.71
CA VAL A 65 -8.43 -13.01 6.04
C VAL A 65 -7.15 -12.31 5.58
N ASN A 66 -7.24 -11.14 4.94
CA ASN A 66 -6.08 -10.37 4.49
C ASN A 66 -5.14 -9.98 5.64
N TYR A 67 -5.68 -9.55 6.79
CA TYR A 67 -4.89 -9.32 8.00
C TYR A 67 -4.18 -10.58 8.48
N GLY A 68 -4.83 -11.75 8.37
CA GLY A 68 -4.24 -13.05 8.68
C GLY A 68 -3.01 -13.39 7.82
N PHE A 69 -2.95 -12.93 6.58
CA PHE A 69 -1.82 -13.17 5.66
C PHE A 69 -0.80 -12.02 5.60
N THR A 70 -1.06 -10.89 6.25
CA THR A 70 -0.18 -9.70 6.22
C THR A 70 1.23 -10.01 6.75
N PHE A 71 1.37 -10.97 7.69
CA PHE A 71 2.69 -11.37 8.21
C PHE A 71 3.64 -11.86 7.11
N MET A 72 3.12 -12.53 6.09
CA MET A 72 3.92 -13.09 5.00
C MET A 72 4.50 -11.97 4.13
N GLY A 73 3.72 -10.92 3.88
CA GLY A 73 4.19 -9.71 3.20
C GLY A 73 5.32 -9.03 3.99
N ILE A 74 5.13 -8.83 5.29
CA ILE A 74 6.14 -8.21 6.18
C ILE A 74 7.42 -9.07 6.26
N ALA A 75 7.29 -10.40 6.37
CA ALA A 75 8.43 -11.31 6.40
C ALA A 75 9.24 -11.27 5.09
N THR A 76 8.56 -11.30 3.95
CA THR A 76 9.18 -11.22 2.62
C THR A 76 9.92 -9.90 2.44
N LEU A 77 9.32 -8.79 2.84
CA LEU A 77 9.93 -7.46 2.78
C LEU A 77 11.22 -7.39 3.61
N ASN A 78 11.23 -7.97 4.81
CA ASN A 78 12.43 -8.02 5.65
C ASN A 78 13.56 -8.82 4.98
N VAL A 79 13.27 -9.98 4.39
CA VAL A 79 14.27 -10.79 3.67
C VAL A 79 14.82 -10.04 2.45
N ILE A 80 13.94 -9.40 1.67
CA ILE A 80 14.36 -8.59 0.51
C ILE A 80 15.20 -7.39 0.96
N ALA A 81 14.82 -6.72 2.03
CA ALA A 81 15.55 -5.57 2.57
C ALA A 81 16.96 -5.96 3.03
N GLN A 82 17.11 -7.11 3.69
CA GLN A 82 18.42 -7.63 4.11
C GLN A 82 19.33 -7.97 2.93
N GLU A 83 18.80 -8.65 1.90
CA GLU A 83 19.57 -8.98 0.69
C GLU A 83 19.94 -7.73 -0.13
N LEU A 84 19.04 -6.74 -0.18
CA LEU A 84 19.31 -5.47 -0.86
C LEU A 84 20.34 -4.62 -0.11
N ALA A 85 20.29 -4.59 1.24
CA ALA A 85 21.29 -3.93 2.08
C ALA A 85 22.67 -4.59 1.97
N ALA A 86 22.73 -5.90 1.73
CA ALA A 86 23.96 -6.64 1.45
C ALA A 86 24.46 -6.50 -0.01
N GLY A 87 23.75 -5.73 -0.85
CA GLY A 87 24.09 -5.51 -2.27
C GLY A 87 23.79 -6.69 -3.21
N ARG A 88 23.14 -7.75 -2.72
CA ARG A 88 22.90 -9.00 -3.47
C ARG A 88 21.56 -8.99 -4.19
N ARG A 89 21.47 -8.24 -5.29
CA ARG A 89 20.22 -8.11 -6.08
C ARG A 89 19.65 -9.44 -6.57
N THR A 90 20.50 -10.41 -6.90
CA THR A 90 20.07 -11.77 -7.30
C THR A 90 19.50 -12.58 -6.13
N GLY A 91 19.95 -12.35 -4.90
CA GLY A 91 19.39 -12.96 -3.69
C GLY A 91 17.99 -12.41 -3.39
N ALA A 92 17.81 -11.09 -3.49
CA ALA A 92 16.51 -10.45 -3.35
C ALA A 92 15.48 -10.94 -4.38
N ALA A 93 15.88 -11.11 -5.64
CA ALA A 93 15.00 -11.64 -6.70
C ALA A 93 14.55 -13.07 -6.41
N ARG A 94 15.46 -13.93 -5.92
CA ARG A 94 15.11 -15.31 -5.54
C ARG A 94 14.19 -15.38 -4.33
N ALA A 95 14.44 -14.53 -3.33
CA ALA A 95 13.56 -14.43 -2.16
C ALA A 95 12.14 -13.99 -2.58
N LEU A 96 12.03 -13.05 -3.51
CA LEU A 96 10.76 -12.63 -4.09
C LEU A 96 10.06 -13.78 -4.83
N SER A 97 10.77 -14.51 -5.71
CA SER A 97 10.19 -15.64 -6.44
C SER A 97 9.69 -16.75 -5.50
N ASN A 98 10.45 -17.06 -4.44
CA ASN A 98 10.05 -18.07 -3.46
C ASN A 98 8.84 -17.62 -2.65
N ALA A 99 8.78 -16.34 -2.25
CA ALA A 99 7.63 -15.80 -1.55
C ALA A 99 6.37 -15.82 -2.42
N VAL A 100 6.48 -15.50 -3.72
CA VAL A 100 5.37 -15.61 -4.68
C VAL A 100 4.93 -17.06 -4.85
N ALA A 101 5.86 -18.01 -4.95
CA ALA A 101 5.53 -19.43 -5.05
C ALA A 101 4.80 -19.95 -3.79
N LEU A 102 5.24 -19.52 -2.60
CA LEU A 102 4.56 -19.84 -1.34
C LEU A 102 3.18 -19.16 -1.21
N ALA A 103 2.97 -18.02 -1.87
CA ALA A 103 1.70 -17.29 -1.82
C ALA A 103 0.63 -17.90 -2.74
N LEU A 104 1.08 -18.65 -3.77
CA LEU A 104 0.23 -19.27 -4.78
C LEU A 104 -0.06 -20.76 -4.51
N LEU A 105 0.68 -21.38 -3.58
CA LEU A 105 0.49 -22.77 -3.12
C LEU A 105 -0.56 -22.84 -2.01
#